data_AF-Q92JN1-F1
#
_entry.id   AF-Q92JN1-F1
#
_cell.length_a   1.000
_cell.length_b   1.000
_cell.length_c   1.000
_cell.angle_alpha   90.00
_cell.angle_beta   90.00
_cell.angle_gamma   90.00
#
_symmetry.space_group_name_H-M   'P 1'
#
loop_
_entity.id
_entity.type
_entity.pdbx_description
1 polymer ?
#
loop_
_entity_poly.entity_id
_entity_poly.type
_entity_poly.pdbx_seq_one_letter_code
_entity_poly.pdbx_strand_id
1 'polypeptide(L)'
;MVKNNLDDYTLRLIADYNCKIITMHSLTVPPQKQKCLDFDKSPLASLNIWTEQEITKLEKCGFDRKNIILDPGIGFGKSVYQNLYITIY
;
A
#
# COMPACT_ATOMS: atom_id res chain seq x y z
N MET A 1 8.75 -6.95 2.03
CA MET A 1 7.50 -6.23 2.35
C MET A 1 7.69 -5.51 3.66
N VAL A 2 7.45 -4.21 3.67
CA VAL A 2 7.52 -3.38 4.87
C VAL A 2 6.13 -3.32 5.50
N LYS A 3 6.03 -3.56 6.81
CA LYS A 3 4.80 -3.27 7.56
C LYS A 3 4.58 -1.75 7.54
N ASN A 4 3.34 -1.31 7.44
CA ASN A 4 3.01 0.11 7.21
C ASN A 4 3.31 1.07 8.41
N ASN A 5 4.20 0.68 9.32
CA ASN A 5 4.52 1.34 10.59
C ASN A 5 6.03 1.60 10.79
N LEU A 6 6.86 1.59 9.75
CA LEU A 6 8.20 2.15 9.90
C LEU A 6 8.11 3.68 10.07
N ASP A 7 8.85 4.21 11.04
CA ASP A 7 8.97 5.65 11.22
C ASP A 7 9.81 6.31 10.11
N ASP A 8 9.67 7.62 9.99
CA ASP A 8 10.35 8.41 8.96
C ASP A 8 11.89 8.32 9.06
N TYR A 9 12.45 8.13 10.26
CA TYR A 9 13.90 7.98 10.43
C TYR A 9 14.40 6.69 9.77
N THR A 10 13.71 5.58 10.04
CA THR A 10 14.02 4.27 9.47
C THR A 10 13.81 4.29 7.95
N LEU A 11 12.76 4.94 7.46
CA LEU A 11 12.50 5.09 6.02
C LEU A 11 13.60 5.89 5.33
N ARG A 12 14.05 7.01 5.91
CA ARG A 12 15.16 7.81 5.38
C ARG A 12 16.46 7.01 5.35
N LEU A 13 16.78 6.29 6.43
CA LEU A 13 17.96 5.44 6.48
C LEU A 13 17.95 4.41 5.34
N ILE A 14 16.82 3.74 5.10
CA ILE A 14 16.68 2.77 3.99
C ILE A 14 16.87 3.45 2.63
N ALA A 15 16.30 4.66 2.46
CA ALA A 15 16.43 5.43 1.22
C ALA A 15 17.88 5.85 0.95
N ASP A 16 18.65 6.23 1.99
CA ASP A 16 20.06 6.62 1.88
C ASP A 16 20.94 5.46 1.35
N TYR A 17 20.56 4.21 1.65
CA TYR A 17 21.20 3.02 1.07
C TYR A 17 20.70 2.67 -0.34
N ASN A 18 19.90 3.53 -0.97
CA ASN A 18 19.33 3.36 -2.31
C ASN A 18 18.60 2.01 -2.49
N CYS A 19 17.97 1.52 -1.43
CA CYS A 19 17.25 0.26 -1.43
C CYS A 19 15.87 0.41 -2.09
N LYS A 20 15.41 -0.67 -2.74
CA LYS A 20 14.02 -0.78 -3.17
C LYS A 20 13.11 -1.06 -1.97
N ILE A 21 11.90 -0.51 -2.00
CA ILE A 21 10.89 -0.73 -0.98
C ILE A 21 9.63 -1.31 -1.60
N ILE A 22 9.07 -2.33 -0.92
CA ILE A 22 7.76 -2.89 -1.25
C ILE A 22 6.83 -2.57 -0.08
N THR A 23 5.80 -1.76 -0.33
CA THR A 23 4.70 -1.48 0.61
C THR A 23 3.40 -2.07 0.08
N MET A 24 2.50 -2.48 0.98
CA MET A 24 1.29 -3.22 0.64
C MET A 24 0.06 -2.58 1.27
N HIS A 25 -1.01 -2.43 0.50
CA HIS A 25 -2.29 -1.91 0.99
C HIS A 25 -3.00 -2.94 1.87
N SER A 26 -3.05 -2.69 3.18
CA SER A 26 -3.91 -3.41 4.11
C SER A 26 -4.83 -2.44 4.85
N LEU A 27 -6.11 -2.78 4.98
CA LEU A 27 -7.08 -1.95 5.70
C LEU A 27 -6.86 -1.94 7.23
N THR A 28 -6.24 -2.99 7.76
CA THR A 28 -5.91 -3.12 9.18
C THR A 28 -4.58 -3.85 9.36
N VAL A 29 -3.87 -3.57 10.45
CA VAL A 29 -2.65 -4.28 10.86
C VAL A 29 -2.78 -4.62 12.36
N PRO A 30 -3.00 -5.90 12.73
CA PRO A 30 -3.11 -7.08 11.88
C PRO A 30 -4.39 -7.08 11.01
N PRO A 31 -4.43 -7.84 9.90
CA PRO A 31 -5.59 -7.90 9.02
C PRO A 31 -6.80 -8.55 9.68
N GLN A 32 -7.98 -7.94 9.53
CA GLN A 32 -9.27 -8.43 10.02
C GLN A 32 -10.13 -8.92 8.85
N LYS A 33 -10.49 -10.21 8.83
CA LYS A 33 -11.25 -10.82 7.72
C LYS A 33 -12.65 -10.24 7.51
N GLN A 34 -13.25 -9.70 8.58
CA GLN A 34 -14.60 -9.13 8.57
C GLN A 34 -14.63 -7.69 8.07
N LYS A 35 -13.47 -7.05 7.90
CA LYS A 35 -13.37 -5.70 7.37
C LYS A 35 -12.92 -5.76 5.93
N CYS A 36 -13.66 -5.08 5.06
CA CYS A 36 -13.28 -4.86 3.68
C CYS A 36 -13.47 -3.40 3.30
N LEU A 37 -12.97 -3.02 2.13
CA LEU A 37 -13.27 -1.73 1.52
C LEU A 37 -14.80 -1.53 1.44
N ASP A 38 -15.20 -0.27 1.56
CA ASP A 38 -16.58 0.16 1.39
C ASP A 38 -17.13 -0.32 0.05
N PHE A 39 -18.32 -0.93 0.07
CA PHE A 39 -18.95 -1.47 -1.13
C PHE A 39 -19.54 -0.38 -2.03
N ASP A 40 -19.81 0.81 -1.48
CA ASP A 40 -20.33 1.95 -2.25
C ASP A 40 -19.22 2.67 -3.04
N LYS A 41 -17.96 2.28 -2.85
CA LYS A 41 -16.79 2.88 -3.51
C LYS A 41 -16.08 1.87 -4.40
N SER A 42 -15.54 2.36 -5.52
CA SER A 42 -14.67 1.53 -6.36
C SER A 42 -13.42 1.09 -5.59
N PRO A 43 -13.08 -0.22 -5.58
CA PRO A 43 -11.84 -0.70 -5.01
C PRO A 43 -10.60 -0.09 -5.65
N LEU A 44 -10.64 0.15 -6.97
CA LEU A 44 -9.55 0.79 -7.71
C LEU A 44 -9.40 2.26 -7.33
N ALA A 45 -10.51 2.99 -7.15
CA ALA A 45 -10.44 4.37 -6.66
C ALA A 45 -9.80 4.45 -5.27
N SER A 46 -10.15 3.50 -4.39
CA SER A 46 -9.57 3.41 -3.05
C SER A 46 -8.06 3.11 -3.10
N LEU A 47 -7.64 2.17 -3.95
CA LEU A 47 -6.23 1.85 -4.14
C LEU A 47 -5.44 3.00 -4.77
N ASN A 48 -6.03 3.74 -5.72
CA ASN A 48 -5.39 4.89 -6.34
C ASN A 48 -5.14 6.01 -5.31
N ILE A 49 -6.12 6.29 -4.45
CA ILE A 49 -5.96 7.27 -3.38
C ILE A 49 -4.83 6.86 -2.43
N TRP A 50 -4.82 5.60 -1.98
CA TRP A 50 -3.73 5.10 -1.14
C TRP A 50 -2.38 5.15 -1.86
N THR A 51 -2.32 4.75 -3.13
CA THR A 51 -1.11 4.74 -3.95
C THR A 51 -0.45 6.12 -3.99
N GLU A 52 -1.21 7.16 -4.29
CA GLU A 52 -0.67 8.53 -4.34
C GLU A 52 -0.20 9.02 -2.96
N GLN A 53 -0.93 8.67 -1.89
CA GLN A 53 -0.52 8.98 -0.53
C GLN A 53 0.80 8.28 -0.16
N GLU A 54 0.94 7.00 -0.50
CA GLU A 54 2.10 6.20 -0.12
C GLU A 54 3.35 6.58 -0.93
N ILE A 55 3.19 6.87 -2.23
CA ILE A 55 4.27 7.44 -3.05
C ILE A 55 4.72 8.77 -2.44
N THR A 56 3.78 9.68 -2.16
CA THR A 56 4.10 11.00 -1.59
C THR A 56 4.85 10.88 -0.27
N LYS A 57 4.44 9.95 0.61
CA LYS A 57 5.11 9.69 1.89
C LYS A 57 6.54 9.20 1.68
N LEU A 58 6.75 8.23 0.80
CA LEU A 58 8.06 7.63 0.54
C LEU A 58 9.00 8.60 -0.19
N GLU A 59 8.51 9.37 -1.15
CA GLU A 59 9.31 10.42 -1.82
C GLU A 59 9.77 11.49 -0.81
N LYS A 60 8.92 11.89 0.14
CA LYS A 60 9.32 12.79 1.26
C LYS A 60 10.40 12.20 2.18
N CYS A 61 10.53 10.88 2.21
CA CYS A 61 11.59 10.17 2.94
C CYS A 61 12.85 9.94 2.10
N GLY A 62 12.89 10.37 0.83
CA GLY A 62 14.08 10.29 -0.03
C GLY A 62 14.11 9.11 -0.99
N PHE A 63 13.02 8.34 -1.13
CA PHE A 63 12.97 7.26 -2.10
C PHE A 63 12.78 7.79 -3.54
N ASP A 64 13.61 7.31 -4.48
CA ASP A 64 13.32 7.45 -5.91
C ASP A 64 12.05 6.70 -6.28
N ARG A 65 11.14 7.30 -7.07
CA ARG A 65 9.87 6.67 -7.49
C ARG A 65 10.05 5.30 -8.15
N LYS A 66 11.13 5.10 -8.92
CA LYS A 66 11.48 3.82 -9.57
C LYS A 66 11.82 2.68 -8.59
N ASN A 67 12.15 3.02 -7.34
CA ASN A 67 12.50 2.08 -6.28
C ASN A 67 11.30 1.74 -5.38
N ILE A 68 10.14 2.37 -5.60
CA ILE A 68 8.90 2.12 -4.87
C ILE A 68 8.08 1.07 -5.64
N ILE A 69 7.76 -0.02 -4.95
CA ILE A 69 6.86 -1.07 -5.44
C ILE A 69 5.63 -1.08 -4.53
N LEU A 70 4.46 -0.96 -5.14
CA LEU A 70 3.18 -0.99 -4.45
C LEU A 70 2.50 -2.31 -4.71
N ASP A 71 2.16 -3.01 -3.64
CA ASP A 71 1.35 -4.23 -3.68
C ASP A 71 -0.11 -3.87 -3.31
N PRO A 72 -1.11 -4.15 -4.17
CA PRO A 72 -2.50 -3.82 -3.88
C PRO A 72 -3.07 -4.60 -2.69
N GLY A 73 -2.39 -5.63 -2.17
CA GLY A 73 -2.77 -6.35 -0.97
C GLY A 73 -4.01 -7.22 -1.17
N ILE A 74 -3.99 -8.09 -2.17
CA ILE A 74 -5.07 -9.05 -2.44
C ILE A 74 -5.28 -9.94 -1.21
N GLY A 75 -6.53 -10.03 -0.74
CA GLY A 75 -6.89 -10.76 0.49
C GLY A 75 -6.72 -9.97 1.79
N PHE A 76 -6.22 -8.72 1.74
CA PHE A 76 -6.01 -7.87 2.91
C PHE A 76 -7.00 -6.69 2.90
N GLY A 77 -8.13 -6.88 3.58
CA GLY A 77 -9.17 -5.85 3.69
C GLY A 77 -10.03 -5.70 2.43
N LYS A 78 -10.26 -6.80 1.70
CA LYS A 78 -11.02 -6.85 0.45
C LYS A 78 -11.88 -8.11 0.42
N SER A 79 -13.13 -7.99 -0.01
CA SER A 79 -13.98 -9.15 -0.26
C SER A 79 -13.48 -9.95 -1.47
N VAL A 80 -14.00 -11.17 -1.67
CA VAL A 80 -13.66 -12.00 -2.84
C VAL A 80 -13.96 -11.26 -4.15
N TYR A 81 -15.12 -10.60 -4.23
CA TYR A 81 -15.51 -9.81 -5.41
C TYR A 81 -14.59 -8.60 -5.64
N GLN A 82 -14.18 -7.91 -4.58
CA GLN A 82 -13.26 -6.78 -4.68
C GLN A 82 -11.87 -7.24 -5.14
N ASN A 83 -11.38 -8.38 -4.63
CA ASN A 83 -10.11 -8.98 -5.09
C ASN A 83 -10.17 -9.32 -6.58
N LEU A 84 -11.24 -9.98 -7.02
CA LEU A 84 -11.45 -10.29 -8.44
C LEU A 84 -11.50 -9.03 -9.29
N TYR A 85 -12.24 -8.01 -8.86
CA TYR A 85 -12.33 -6.73 -9.55
C TYR A 85 -10.95 -6.10 -9.78
N ILE A 86 -10.11 -6.03 -8.75
CA ILE A 86 -8.75 -5.46 -8.83
C ILE A 86 -7.82 -6.27 -9.75
N THR A 87 -8.02 -7.58 -9.85
CA THR A 87 -7.17 -8.43 -10.71
C THR A 87 -7.60 -8.45 -12.17
N ILE A 88 -8.84 -8.05 -12.45
CA ILE A 88 -9.42 -8.06 -13.80
C ILE A 88 -9.33 -6.68 -14.45
N TYR A 89 -9.42 -5.61 -13.64
CA TYR A 89 -9.43 -4.22 -14.08
C TYR A 89 -8.23 -3.47 -13.48
#